data_AF-L8N495-F1
#
_entry.id   AF-L8N495-F1
#
_cell.length_a   1.000
_cell.length_b   1.000
_cell.length_c   1.000
_cell.angle_alpha   90.00
_cell.angle_beta   90.00
_cell.angle_gamma   90.00
#
_symmetry.space_group_name_H-M   'P 1'
#
loop_
_entity.id
_entity.type
_entity.pdbx_description
1 polymer ?
#
loop_
_entity_poly.entity_id
_entity_poly.type
_entity_poly.pdbx_seq_one_letter_code
_entity_poly.pdbx_strand_id
1 'polypeptide(L)' 'MRVSFIPDNLWNALSKSFQNLFETFFHYSFCYNEEVQVWQKCDRHGNTYWYVYDPKTGHSAHLGSEEEVMSWIESHYYF' A
#
# COMPACT_ATOMS: atom_id res chain seq x y z
N MET A 1 -33.81 2.78 5.05
CA MET A 1 -32.33 2.67 4.98
C MET A 1 -31.76 4.06 4.79
N ARG A 2 -30.92 4.56 5.69
CA ARG A 2 -30.25 5.87 5.51
C ARG A 2 -28.96 5.63 4.72
N VAL A 3 -28.94 6.07 3.48
CA VAL A 3 -27.69 6.17 2.70
C VAL A 3 -27.09 7.53 3.04
N SER A 4 -26.06 7.55 3.89
CA SER A 4 -25.30 8.75 4.18
C SER A 4 -24.35 9.02 3.02
N PHE A 5 -24.58 10.13 2.31
CA PHE A 5 -23.66 10.62 1.29
C PHE A 5 -22.39 11.09 1.99
N ILE A 6 -21.30 10.36 1.78
CA ILE A 6 -19.96 10.80 2.18
C ILE A 6 -19.56 11.92 1.21
N PRO A 7 -19.31 13.14 1.67
CA PRO A 7 -18.97 14.24 0.78
C PRO A 7 -17.59 14.03 0.15
N ASP A 8 -17.42 14.44 -1.11
CA ASP A 8 -16.19 14.21 -1.90
C ASP A 8 -14.92 14.80 -1.26
N ASN A 9 -15.08 15.84 -0.43
CA ASN A 9 -13.98 16.45 0.32
C ASN A 9 -13.41 15.51 1.41
N LEU A 10 -14.22 14.58 1.91
CA LEU A 10 -13.86 13.62 2.96
C LEU A 10 -12.95 12.55 2.39
N TRP A 11 -13.26 12.06 1.18
CA TRP A 11 -12.38 11.14 0.45
C TRP A 11 -11.04 11.77 0.09
N ASN A 12 -11.05 13.03 -0.37
CA ASN A 12 -9.82 13.77 -0.67
C ASN A 12 -8.96 14.04 0.58
N ALA A 13 -9.60 14.32 1.73
CA ALA A 13 -8.89 14.52 2.99
C ALA A 13 -8.31 13.20 3.50
N LEU A 14 -9.10 12.13 3.49
CA LEU A 14 -8.65 10.78 3.84
C LEU A 14 -7.48 10.35 2.95
N SER A 15 -7.62 10.48 1.63
CA SER A 15 -6.56 10.08 0.69
C SER A 15 -5.27 10.87 0.92
N LYS A 16 -5.35 12.17 1.19
CA LYS A 16 -4.17 12.99 1.53
C LYS A 16 -3.54 12.60 2.85
N SER A 17 -4.35 12.32 3.87
CA SER A 17 -3.85 11.82 5.16
C SER A 17 -3.14 10.47 4.98
N PHE A 18 -3.72 9.55 4.20
CA PHE A 18 -3.08 8.28 3.85
C PHE A 18 -1.80 8.50 3.05
N GLN A 19 -1.77 9.40 2.07
CA GLN A 19 -0.58 9.73 1.27
C GLN A 19 0.55 10.32 2.14
N ASN A 20 0.24 11.22 3.07
CA ASN A 20 1.26 11.82 3.93
C ASN A 20 1.80 10.81 4.97
N LEU A 21 0.92 9.97 5.53
CA LEU A 21 1.34 8.86 6.40
C LEU A 21 2.21 7.88 5.61
N PHE A 22 1.82 7.60 4.36
CA PHE A 22 2.54 6.76 3.41
C PHE A 22 3.95 7.32 3.24
N GLU A 23 4.12 8.54 2.73
CA GLU A 23 5.45 9.15 2.49
C GLU A 23 6.35 9.15 3.74
N THR A 24 5.80 9.45 4.91
CA THR A 24 6.56 9.48 6.16
C THR A 24 7.02 8.08 6.58
N PHE A 25 6.13 7.09 6.47
CA PHE A 25 6.45 5.69 6.76
C PHE A 25 7.46 5.13 5.75
N PHE A 26 7.34 5.47 4.46
CA PHE A 26 8.35 5.12 3.44
C PHE A 26 9.70 5.68 3.79
N HIS A 27 9.78 6.99 4.03
CA HIS A 27 11.05 7.63 4.31
C HIS A 27 11.76 6.98 5.51
N TYR A 28 11.01 6.64 6.56
CA TYR A 28 11.54 5.95 7.72
C TYR A 28 11.97 4.52 7.40
N SER A 29 11.14 3.76 6.69
CA SER A 29 11.35 2.34 6.42
C SER A 29 12.47 2.11 5.39
N PHE A 30 12.51 2.89 4.30
CA PHE A 30 13.56 2.85 3.27
C PHE A 30 14.96 3.22 3.79
N CYS A 31 15.03 4.10 4.79
CA CYS A 31 16.30 4.51 5.38
C CYS A 31 16.79 3.59 6.49
N TYR A 32 15.97 2.67 7.00
CA TYR A 32 16.29 1.96 8.24
C TYR A 32 16.14 0.43 8.21
N ASN A 33 15.37 -0.16 7.28
CA ASN A 33 15.16 -1.61 7.26
C ASN A 33 15.37 -2.25 5.89
N GLU A 34 16.12 -3.34 5.87
CA GLU A 34 16.31 -4.26 4.73
C GLU A 34 15.12 -5.22 4.52
N GLU A 35 13.97 -4.93 5.13
CA GLU A 35 12.78 -5.78 5.11
C GLU A 35 11.83 -5.37 3.98
N VAL A 36 11.04 -6.33 3.48
CA VAL A 36 10.00 -6.07 2.48
C VAL A 36 8.99 -5.10 3.03
N GLN A 37 8.66 -4.11 2.22
CA GLN A 37 7.65 -3.12 2.55
C GLN A 37 6.40 -3.38 1.70
N VAL A 38 5.26 -3.54 2.38
CA VAL A 38 3.96 -3.85 1.77
C VAL A 38 2.95 -2.78 2.15
N TRP A 39 2.19 -2.32 1.17
CA TRP A 39 1.25 -1.21 1.37
C TRP A 39 -0.07 -1.43 0.68
N GLN A 40 -1.13 -1.14 1.41
CA GLN A 40 -2.47 -1.08 0.86
C GLN A 40 -2.76 0.33 0.37
N LYS A 41 -3.26 0.46 -0.85
CA LYS A 41 -3.74 1.70 -1.43
C LYS A 41 -5.17 1.49 -1.91
N CYS A 42 -5.98 2.54 -1.84
CA CYS A 42 -7.31 2.57 -2.43
C CYS A 42 -7.32 3.59 -3.56
N ASP A 43 -7.86 3.22 -4.71
CA ASP A 43 -8.08 4.15 -5.80
C ASP A 43 -9.33 5.02 -5.58
N ARG A 44 -9.53 6.00 -6.47
CA ARG A 44 -10.71 6.88 -6.45
C ARG A 44 -12.05 6.18 -6.69
N HIS A 45 -12.01 4.93 -7.16
CA HIS A 45 -13.18 4.10 -7.43
C HIS A 45 -13.47 3.14 -6.26
N GLY A 46 -12.67 3.17 -5.19
CA GLY A 46 -12.80 2.30 -4.04
C GLY A 46 -12.14 0.93 -4.22
N ASN A 47 -11.38 0.72 -5.29
CA ASN A 47 -10.62 -0.50 -5.48
C ASN A 47 -9.36 -0.46 -4.62
N THR A 48 -9.21 -1.48 -3.80
CA THR A 48 -8.02 -1.71 -3.01
C THR A 48 -6.98 -2.43 -3.86
N TYR A 49 -5.76 -1.93 -3.86
CA TYR A 49 -4.60 -2.58 -4.46
C TYR A 49 -3.42 -2.50 -3.51
N TRP A 50 -2.52 -3.45 -3.64
CA TRP A 50 -1.32 -3.56 -2.85
C TRP A 50 -0.11 -3.16 -3.69
N TYR A 51 0.85 -2.53 -3.05
CA TYR A 51 2.15 -2.25 -3.65
C TYR A 51 3.18 -2.88 -2.71
N VAL A 52 4.15 -3.58 -3.28
CA VAL A 52 5.19 -4.31 -2.56
C VAL A 52 6.54 -3.86 -3.08
N TYR A 53 7.49 -3.71 -2.19
CA TYR A 53 8.86 -3.33 -2.52
C TYR A 53 9.85 -4.05 -1.62
N ASP A 54 10.86 -4.65 -2.25
CA ASP A 54 12.01 -5.19 -1.56
C ASP A 54 13.21 -4.26 -1.74
N PRO A 55 13.67 -3.59 -0.65
CA PRO A 55 14.86 -2.74 -0.69
C PRO A 55 16.17 -3.51 -0.93
N LYS A 56 16.24 -4.83 -0.64
CA LYS A 56 17.45 -5.64 -0.87
C LYS A 56 17.70 -5.92 -2.34
N THR A 57 16.66 -6.31 -3.07
CA THR A 57 16.77 -6.63 -4.50
C THR A 57 16.40 -5.45 -5.39
N GLY A 58 15.76 -4.42 -4.84
CA GLY A 58 15.19 -3.31 -5.60
C GLY A 58 13.94 -3.68 -6.39
N HIS A 59 13.37 -4.86 -6.15
CA HIS A 59 12.17 -5.32 -6.84
C HIS A 59 10.91 -4.66 -6.28
N SER A 60 9.97 -4.34 -7.17
CA SER A 60 8.64 -3.85 -6.79
C SER A 60 7.54 -4.53 -7.59
N ALA A 61 6.34 -4.62 -7.01
CA ALA A 61 5.17 -5.19 -7.65
C ALA A 61 3.88 -4.49 -7.22
N HIS A 62 2.94 -4.34 -8.17
CA HIS A 62 1.57 -3.91 -7.92
C HIS A 62 0.65 -5.13 -7.96
N LEU A 63 -0.10 -5.37 -6.89
CA LEU A 63 -0.88 -6.58 -6.69
C LEU A 63 -2.32 -6.20 -6.37
N GLY A 64 -3.29 -7.00 -6.82
CA GLY A 64 -4.71 -6.72 -6.65
C GLY A 64 -5.29 -7.29 -5.36
N SER A 65 -4.57 -8.20 -4.71
CA SER A 65 -5.05 -8.98 -3.57
C SER A 65 -3.96 -9.24 -2.53
N GLU A 66 -4.37 -9.58 -1.32
CA GLU A 66 -3.44 -9.95 -0.24
C GLU A 66 -2.77 -11.30 -0.53
N GLU A 67 -3.49 -12.23 -1.15
CA GLU A 67 -2.98 -13.53 -1.54
C GLU A 67 -1.81 -13.42 -2.54
N GLU A 68 -1.93 -12.50 -3.49
CA GLU A 68 -0.84 -12.20 -4.43
C GLU A 68 0.39 -11.61 -3.73
N VAL A 69 0.19 -10.76 -2.71
CA VAL A 69 1.28 -10.20 -1.89
C VAL A 69 2.03 -11.31 -1.17
N MET A 70 1.30 -12.23 -0.53
CA MET A 70 1.90 -13.35 0.19
C MET A 70 2.66 -14.26 -0.77
N SER A 71 2.09 -14.59 -1.92
CA SER A 71 2.77 -15.40 -2.94
C SER A 71 4.04 -14.73 -3.48
N TRP A 72 4.02 -13.40 -3.65
CA TRP A 72 5.20 -12.64 -4.06
C TRP A 72 6.32 -12.72 -3.00
N ILE A 73 5.99 -12.56 -1.72
CA ILE A 73 6.95 -12.67 -0.61
C ILE A 73 7.52 -14.08 -0.55
N GLU A 74 6.68 -15.11 -0.65
CA GLU A 74 7.10 -16.51 -0.67
C GLU A 74 8.11 -16.78 -1.78
N SER A 75 7.85 -16.28 -2.99
CA SER A 75 8.74 -16.46 -4.14
C SER A 75 10.10 -15.75 -4.00
N HIS A 76 10.19 -14.68 -3.21
CA HIS A 76 11.42 -13.87 -3.08
C HIS A 76 12.25 -14.23 -1.84
N TYR A 77 11.68 -14.88 -0.82
CA TYR A 77 12.36 -15.14 0.46
C TYR A 77 12.43 -16.61 0.88
N TYR A 78 11.53 -17.47 0.38
CA TYR A 78 11.44 -18.85 0.81
C TYR A 78 11.77 -19.88 -0.29
N PHE A 79 12.13 -19.43 -1.48
CA PHE A 79 12.57 -20.26 -2.61
C PHE A 79 13.99 -19.94 -3.07
#